data_AF-A0AAU6Q8R5-F1
#
_entry.id   AF-A0AAU6Q8R5-F1
#
_cell.length_a   1.000
_cell.length_b   1.000
_cell.length_c   1.000
_cell.angle_alpha   90.00
_cell.angle_beta   90.00
_cell.angle_gamma   90.00
#
_symmetry.space_group_name_H-M   'P 1'
#
loop_
_entity.id
_entity.type
_entity.pdbx_description
1 polymer ?
#
loop_
_entity_poly.entity_id
_entity_poly.type
_entity_poly.pdbx_seq_one_letter_code
_entity_poly.pdbx_strand_id
1 'polypeptide(L)'
;MADYLNSKAVAALTGLKKSQANTYINDLVTTLGLKRHRIPGRRGLFLPAEATRLLNQWVAEAQEVGITDAQLTSWLRERIRTYAAYRSLPAPSSAETSLIAELTAQLSLQAQELAALKAEVQELKRALPAPRVHLKRGRR
;
A
#
# COMPACT_ATOMS: atom_id res chain seq x y z
N MET A 1 4.73 -16.15 21.27
CA MET A 1 5.58 -16.92 20.35
C MET A 1 5.59 -16.19 19.02
N ALA A 2 6.76 -15.88 18.45
CA ALA A 2 6.81 -15.35 17.08
C ALA A 2 6.59 -16.53 16.14
N ASP A 3 5.45 -16.55 15.44
CA ASP A 3 5.17 -17.57 14.44
C ASP A 3 6.09 -17.37 13.25
N TYR A 4 6.74 -18.44 12.82
CA TYR A 4 7.71 -18.45 11.73
C TYR A 4 7.15 -19.21 10.55
N LEU A 5 7.09 -18.57 9.39
CA LEU A 5 6.51 -19.15 8.17
C LEU A 5 7.59 -19.45 7.15
N ASN A 6 7.54 -20.66 6.57
CA ASN A 6 8.46 -21.04 5.50
C ASN A 6 7.99 -20.50 4.14
N SER A 7 8.86 -20.55 3.13
CA SER A 7 8.55 -20.08 1.78
C SER A 7 7.33 -20.75 1.13
N LYS A 8 6.98 -21.98 1.50
CA LYS A 8 5.76 -22.64 1.01
C LYS A 8 4.50 -22.02 1.62
N ALA A 9 4.52 -21.76 2.93
CA ALA A 9 3.41 -21.10 3.62
C ALA A 9 3.25 -19.64 3.16
N VAL A 10 4.37 -18.92 3.00
CA VAL A 10 4.37 -17.54 2.47
C VAL A 10 3.80 -17.50 1.05
N ALA A 11 4.21 -18.42 0.17
CA ALA A 11 3.66 -18.53 -1.18
C ALA A 11 2.14 -18.78 -1.18
N ALA A 12 1.66 -19.67 -0.31
CA ALA A 12 0.23 -19.96 -0.21
C ALA A 12 -0.58 -18.76 0.30
N LEU A 13 -0.05 -17.97 1.23
CA LEU A 13 -0.73 -16.79 1.78
C LEU A 13 -0.78 -15.63 0.77
N THR A 14 0.34 -15.40 0.08
CA THR A 14 0.51 -14.23 -0.81
C THR A 14 0.04 -14.49 -2.24
N GLY A 15 -0.26 -15.75 -2.60
CA GLY A 15 -0.53 -16.15 -3.99
C GLY A 15 0.72 -16.16 -4.89
N LEU A 16 1.91 -15.94 -4.34
CA LEU A 16 3.17 -15.92 -5.09
C LEU A 16 3.63 -17.33 -5.47
N LYS A 17 4.42 -17.43 -6.54
CA LYS A 17 5.18 -18.66 -6.82
C LYS A 17 6.19 -18.90 -5.68
N LYS A 18 6.41 -20.17 -5.33
CA LYS A 18 7.38 -20.53 -4.27
C LYS A 18 8.78 -19.95 -4.49
N SER A 19 9.24 -19.87 -5.74
CA SER A 19 10.51 -19.24 -6.09
C SER A 19 10.53 -17.74 -5.79
N GLN A 20 9.47 -17.02 -6.16
CA GLN A 20 9.30 -15.59 -5.85
C GLN A 20 9.25 -15.36 -4.34
N ALA A 21 8.44 -16.14 -3.61
CA ALA A 21 8.37 -16.06 -2.15
C ALA A 21 9.74 -16.27 -1.50
N ASN A 22 10.54 -17.24 -1.99
CA ASN A 22 11.89 -17.46 -1.48
C ASN A 22 12.84 -16.29 -1.77
N THR A 23 12.74 -15.67 -2.95
CA THR A 23 13.50 -14.46 -3.29
C THR A 23 13.13 -13.30 -2.36
N TYR A 24 11.84 -13.01 -2.17
CA TYR A 24 11.42 -11.89 -1.33
C TYR A 24 11.70 -12.11 0.15
N ILE A 25 11.61 -13.35 0.63
CA ILE A 25 12.06 -13.69 2.00
C ILE A 25 13.55 -13.35 2.15
N ASN A 26 14.39 -13.69 1.17
CA ASN A 26 15.81 -13.34 1.21
C ASN A 26 16.03 -11.82 1.15
N ASP A 27 15.30 -11.11 0.29
CA ASP A 27 15.39 -9.65 0.16
C ASP A 27 14.98 -8.98 1.49
N LEU A 28 13.86 -9.37 2.10
CA LEU A 28 13.40 -8.89 3.40
C LEU A 28 14.41 -9.14 4.51
N VAL A 29 14.93 -10.37 4.60
CA VAL A 29 15.93 -10.74 5.60
C VAL A 29 17.19 -9.90 5.43
N THR A 30 17.67 -9.73 4.20
CA THR A 30 18.92 -9.03 3.91
C THR A 30 18.77 -7.53 4.11
N THR A 31 17.70 -6.92 3.60
CA THR A 31 17.50 -5.47 3.61
C THR A 31 17.01 -4.97 4.96
N LEU A 32 16.17 -5.72 5.67
CA LEU A 32 15.67 -5.34 7.00
C LEU A 32 16.54 -5.87 8.15
N GLY A 33 17.62 -6.59 7.84
CA GLY A 33 18.50 -7.21 8.82
C GLY A 33 17.79 -8.24 9.70
N LEU A 34 16.74 -8.90 9.19
CA LEU A 34 16.04 -9.94 9.95
C LEU A 34 16.94 -11.15 10.09
N LYS A 35 16.95 -11.78 11.27
CA LYS A 35 17.71 -13.02 11.46
C LYS A 35 17.10 -14.13 10.63
N ARG A 36 17.93 -14.79 9.81
CA ARG A 36 17.57 -16.04 9.12
C ARG A 36 17.27 -17.09 10.18
N HIS A 37 16.00 -17.39 10.41
CA HIS A 37 15.64 -18.50 11.27
C HIS A 37 15.65 -19.80 10.46
N ARG A 38 16.50 -20.72 10.90
CA ARG A 38 16.45 -22.13 10.52
C ARG A 38 15.89 -22.89 11.71
N ILE A 39 14.78 -23.59 11.50
CA ILE A 39 14.21 -24.47 12.52
C ILE A 39 14.91 -25.83 12.38
N PRO A 40 15.56 -26.36 13.43
CA PRO A 40 16.17 -27.69 13.39
C PRO A 40 15.20 -28.75 12.89
N GLY A 41 15.65 -29.64 11.98
CA GLY A 41 14.81 -30.68 11.39
C GLY A 41 13.83 -30.21 10.30
N ARG A 42 13.72 -28.90 10.02
CA ARG A 42 12.88 -28.39 8.92
C ARG A 42 13.73 -27.75 7.83
N ARG A 43 13.40 -28.06 6.57
CA ARG A 43 14.05 -27.47 5.40
C ARG A 43 13.42 -26.12 5.06
N GLY A 44 14.25 -25.13 4.73
CA GLY A 44 13.83 -23.83 4.22
C GLY A 44 14.17 -22.65 5.14
N LEU A 45 14.06 -21.45 4.57
CA LEU A 45 14.13 -20.20 5.32
C LEU A 45 12.77 -19.89 5.93
N PHE A 46 12.81 -19.43 7.17
CA PHE A 46 11.62 -19.04 7.91
C PHE A 46 11.63 -17.53 8.14
N LEU A 47 10.53 -16.90 7.76
CA LEU A 47 10.28 -15.47 7.93
C LEU A 47 9.41 -15.26 9.17
N PRO A 48 9.68 -14.25 10.00
CA PRO A 48 8.77 -13.86 11.07
C PRO A 48 7.37 -13.55 10.52
N ALA A 49 6.33 -13.83 11.31
CA ALA A 49 4.94 -13.57 10.94
C ALA A 49 4.70 -12.10 10.57
N GLU A 50 5.31 -11.14 11.28
CA GLU A 50 5.19 -9.71 10.98
C GLU A 50 5.69 -9.36 9.57
N ALA A 51 6.88 -9.83 9.20
CA ALA A 51 7.42 -9.63 7.85
C ALA A 51 6.59 -10.36 6.79
N THR A 52 5.96 -11.49 7.14
CA THR A 52 5.02 -12.17 6.24
C THR A 52 3.73 -11.37 6.03
N ARG A 53 3.19 -10.75 7.08
CA ARG A 53 2.00 -9.87 6.98
C ARG A 53 2.29 -8.65 6.12
N LEU A 54 3.45 -8.02 6.30
CA LEU A 54 3.91 -6.92 5.45
C LEU A 54 3.99 -7.33 3.98
N LEU A 55 4.63 -8.47 3.68
CA LEU A 55 4.71 -8.98 2.32
C LEU A 55 3.32 -9.24 1.72
N ASN A 56 2.40 -9.82 2.50
CA ASN A 56 1.04 -10.08 2.06
C ASN A 56 0.27 -8.78 1.73
N GLN A 57 0.39 -7.77 2.59
CA GLN A 57 -0.23 -6.48 2.37
C GLN A 57 0.31 -5.80 1.11
N TRP A 58 1.63 -5.82 0.91
CA TRP A 58 2.25 -5.23 -0.28
C TRP A 58 1.87 -5.97 -1.56
N VAL A 59 1.77 -7.30 -1.54
CA VAL A 59 1.30 -8.05 -2.71
C VAL A 59 -0.16 -7.72 -3.03
N ALA A 60 -1.02 -7.61 -2.01
CA ALA A 60 -2.42 -7.19 -2.21
C ALA A 60 -2.52 -5.77 -2.79
N GLU A 61 -1.72 -4.83 -2.26
CA GLU A 61 -1.67 -3.46 -2.77
C GLU A 61 -1.17 -3.41 -4.22
N ALA A 62 -0.13 -4.18 -4.55
CA ALA A 62 0.38 -4.29 -5.91
C ALA A 62 -0.71 -4.79 -6.87
N GLN A 63 -1.53 -5.74 -6.45
CA GLN A 63 -2.66 -6.23 -7.25
C GLN A 63 -3.75 -5.16 -7.40
N GLU A 64 -4.06 -4.41 -6.34
CA GLU A 64 -5.05 -3.32 -6.35
C GLU A 64 -4.67 -2.20 -7.32
N VAL A 65 -3.39 -1.82 -7.35
CA VAL A 65 -2.86 -0.78 -8.25
C VAL A 65 -2.52 -1.31 -9.66
N GLY A 66 -2.84 -2.57 -9.96
CA GLY A 66 -2.67 -3.17 -11.29
C GLY A 66 -1.22 -3.47 -11.68
N ILE A 67 -0.33 -3.68 -10.71
CA ILE A 67 1.05 -4.10 -10.96
C ILE A 67 1.06 -5.52 -11.52
N THR A 68 1.69 -5.70 -12.68
CA THR A 68 1.81 -7.00 -13.32
C THR A 68 2.83 -7.90 -12.61
N ASP A 69 2.73 -9.22 -12.78
CA ASP A 69 3.70 -10.18 -12.26
C ASP A 69 5.15 -9.87 -12.64
N ALA A 70 5.37 -9.31 -13.84
CA ALA A 70 6.68 -8.91 -14.33
C ALA A 70 7.25 -7.71 -13.55
N GLN A 71 6.38 -6.77 -13.15
CA GLN A 71 6.74 -5.56 -12.41
C GLN A 71 6.76 -5.80 -10.89
N LEU A 72 6.08 -6.84 -10.41
CA LEU A 72 5.91 -7.13 -8.98
C LEU A 72 7.25 -7.26 -8.25
N THR A 73 8.26 -7.84 -8.89
CA THR A 73 9.59 -8.00 -8.28
C THR A 73 10.29 -6.67 -8.07
N SER A 74 10.31 -5.78 -9.07
CA SER A 74 10.94 -4.46 -8.93
C SER A 74 10.16 -3.60 -7.96
N TRP A 75 8.83 -3.64 -8.02
CA TRP A 75 7.95 -2.89 -7.12
C TRP A 75 8.13 -3.32 -5.66
N LEU A 76 8.13 -4.63 -5.38
CA LEU A 76 8.33 -5.14 -4.02
C LEU A 76 9.72 -4.81 -3.48
N ARG A 77 10.78 -4.91 -4.31
CA ARG A 77 12.14 -4.53 -3.87
C ARG A 77 12.23 -3.06 -3.51
N GLU A 78 11.60 -2.20 -4.30
CA GLU A 78 11.54 -0.78 -3.99
C GLU A 78 10.80 -0.55 -2.68
N ARG A 79 9.62 -1.18 -2.49
CA ARG A 79 8.89 -1.11 -1.21
C ARG A 79 9.73 -1.58 -0.02
N ILE A 80 10.46 -2.68 -0.16
CA ILE A 80 11.35 -3.21 0.89
C ILE A 80 12.45 -2.18 1.22
N ARG A 81 13.08 -1.57 0.21
CA ARG A 81 14.13 -0.55 0.42
C ARG A 81 13.56 0.71 1.07
N THR A 82 12.44 1.22 0.57
CA THR A 82 11.76 2.38 1.14
C THR A 82 11.39 2.13 2.60
N TYR A 83 10.80 0.98 2.91
CA TYR A 83 10.45 0.61 4.29
C TYR A 83 11.69 0.49 5.19
N ALA A 84 12.79 -0.10 4.68
CA ALA A 84 14.04 -0.17 5.41
C ALA A 84 14.61 1.22 5.71
N ALA A 85 14.59 2.13 4.72
CA ALA A 85 15.02 3.50 4.89
C ALA A 85 14.19 4.19 5.98
N TYR A 86 12.85 4.11 5.92
CA TYR A 86 11.96 4.65 6.95
C TYR A 86 12.24 4.08 8.34
N ARG A 87 12.45 2.76 8.46
CA ARG A 87 12.74 2.11 9.74
C ARG A 87 14.10 2.51 10.33
N SER A 88 15.05 2.88 9.47
CA SER A 88 16.38 3.34 9.87
C SER A 88 16.44 4.82 10.26
N LEU A 89 15.39 5.59 9.96
CA LEU A 89 15.32 6.98 10.38
C LEU A 89 15.24 7.04 11.92
N PRO A 90 15.91 8.02 12.55
CA PRO A 90 15.67 8.29 13.96
C PRO A 90 14.17 8.58 14.17
N ALA A 91 13.67 8.27 15.36
CA ALA A 91 12.35 8.73 15.74
C ALA A 91 12.27 10.25 15.51
N PRO A 92 11.17 10.76 14.95
CA PRO A 92 11.03 12.19 14.73
C PRO A 92 11.23 12.90 16.08
N SER A 93 11.98 13.99 16.06
CA SER A 93 12.10 14.90 17.19
C SER A 93 10.71 15.41 17.60
N SER A 94 10.58 15.97 18.80
CA SER A 94 9.29 16.57 19.21
C SER A 94 8.88 17.70 18.26
N ALA A 95 9.85 18.46 17.73
CA ALA A 95 9.60 19.53 16.75
C ALA A 95 9.06 18.96 15.42
N GLU A 96 9.65 17.89 14.89
CA GLU A 96 9.15 17.21 13.70
C GLU A 96 7.78 16.58 13.93
N THR A 97 7.55 16.01 15.12
CA THR A 97 6.25 15.42 15.48
C THR A 97 5.15 16.49 15.54
N SER A 98 5.45 17.64 16.15
CA SER A 98 4.52 18.78 16.19
C SER A 98 4.23 19.32 14.79
N LEU A 99 5.26 19.43 13.94
CA LEU A 99 5.09 19.86 12.56
C LEU A 99 4.25 18.85 11.75
N ILE A 100 4.48 17.54 11.91
CA ILE A 100 3.67 16.50 11.28
C ILE A 100 2.22 16.61 11.74
N ALA A 101 1.98 16.82 13.04
CA ALA A 101 0.63 16.97 13.58
C ALA A 101 -0.06 18.22 13.02
N GLU A 102 0.64 19.35 12.94
CA GLU A 102 0.12 20.59 12.37
C GLU A 102 -0.22 20.42 10.88
N LEU A 103 0.70 19.88 10.08
CA LEU A 103 0.47 19.62 8.66
C LEU A 103 -0.68 18.64 8.41
N THR A 104 -0.84 17.63 9.28
CA THR A 104 -1.96 16.68 9.21
C THR A 104 -3.30 17.36 9.54
N ALA A 105 -3.31 18.25 10.53
CA ALA A 105 -4.50 19.05 10.86
C ALA A 105 -4.87 20.00 9.70
N GLN A 106 -3.89 20.64 9.08
CA GLN A 106 -4.09 21.49 7.91
C GLN A 106 -4.64 20.70 6.72
N LEU A 107 -4.08 19.52 6.42
CA LEU A 107 -4.59 18.63 5.36
C LEU A 107 -6.02 18.18 5.64
N SER A 108 -6.34 17.89 6.90
CA SER A 108 -7.70 17.50 7.31
C SER A 108 -8.70 18.63 7.11
N LEU A 109 -8.33 19.86 7.45
CA LEU A 109 -9.14 21.06 7.21
C LEU A 109 -9.38 21.27 5.71
N GLN A 110 -8.32 21.20 4.90
CA GLN A 110 -8.42 21.33 3.43
C GLN A 110 -9.31 20.24 2.81
N ALA A 111 -9.27 19.02 3.33
CA ALA A 111 -10.14 17.93 2.87
C ALA A 111 -11.62 18.22 3.17
N GLN A 112 -11.93 18.83 4.33
CA GLN A 112 -13.29 19.23 4.70
C GLN A 112 -13.80 20.38 3.83
N GLU A 113 -12.98 21.40 3.60
CA GLU A 113 -13.32 22.53 2.70
C GLU A 113 -13.58 22.04 1.27
N LEU A 114 -12.74 21.13 0.76
CA LEU A 114 -12.94 20.53 -0.55
C LEU A 114 -14.23 19.71 -0.62
N ALA A 115 -14.60 19.01 0.44
CA ALA A 115 -15.85 18.25 0.51
C ALA A 115 -17.07 19.19 0.51
N ALA A 116 -17.01 20.29 1.26
CA ALA A 116 -18.07 21.31 1.29
C ALA A 116 -18.26 21.97 -0.08
N LEU A 117 -17.18 22.40 -0.73
CA LEU A 117 -17.22 22.96 -2.09
C LEU A 117 -17.79 21.96 -3.10
N LYS A 118 -17.42 20.68 -3.00
CA LYS A 118 -17.99 19.63 -3.85
C LYS A 118 -19.50 19.48 -3.62
N ALA A 119 -19.98 19.57 -2.39
CA ALA A 119 -21.40 19.50 -2.08
C ALA A 119 -22.16 20.70 -2.68
N GLU A 120 -21.63 21.92 -2.51
CA GLU A 120 -22.21 23.14 -3.08
C GLU A 120 -22.30 23.07 -4.61
N VAL A 121 -21.22 22.62 -5.28
CA VAL A 121 -21.23 22.42 -6.74
C VAL A 121 -22.27 21.40 -7.17
N GLN A 122 -22.51 20.34 -6.38
CA GLN A 122 -23.56 19.36 -6.68
C GLN A 122 -24.96 19.94 -6.51
N GLU A 123 -25.19 20.78 -5.50
CA GLU A 123 -26.45 21.49 -5.31
C GLU A 123 -26.73 22.46 -6.45
N LEU A 124 -25.74 23.26 -6.86
CA LEU A 124 -25.86 24.17 -8.00
C LEU A 124 -26.13 23.42 -9.31
N LYS A 125 -25.49 22.26 -9.53
CA LYS A 125 -25.79 21.39 -10.67
C LYS A 125 -27.23 20.86 -10.67
N ARG A 126 -27.80 20.59 -9.49
CA ARG A 126 -29.21 20.18 -9.35
C ARG A 126 -30.17 21.35 -9.54
N ALA A 127 -29.77 22.56 -9.16
CA ALA A 127 -30.55 23.78 -9.30
C ALA A 127 -30.55 24.35 -10.73
N LEU A 128 -29.55 24.01 -11.55
CA LEU A 128 -29.50 24.39 -12.96
C LEU A 128 -30.55 23.61 -13.77
N PRO A 129 -31.52 24.28 -14.42
CA PRO A 129 -32.49 23.61 -15.27
C PRO A 129 -31.78 22.96 -16.46
N ALA A 130 -32.22 21.75 -16.82
CA ALA A 130 -31.71 21.04 -17.99
C ALA A 130 -31.77 21.95 -19.24
N PRO A 131 -30.75 21.92 -20.12
CA PRO A 131 -30.75 22.75 -21.33
C PRO A 131 -32.01 22.46 -22.13
N ARG A 132 -32.85 23.49 -22.31
CA ARG A 132 -34.06 23.40 -23.14
C ARG A 132 -33.64 23.23 -24.60
N VAL A 133 -33.50 22.00 -25.05
CA VAL A 133 -33.30 21.67 -26.46
C VAL A 133 -34.60 21.98 -27.20
N HIS A 134 -34.68 23.15 -27.83
CA HIS A 134 -35.75 23.47 -28.77
C HIS A 134 -35.57 22.62 -30.04
N LEU A 135 -36.14 21.42 -30.05
CA LEU A 135 -36.29 20.65 -31.28
C LEU A 135 -37.36 21.33 -32.14
N LYS A 136 -36.93 22.12 -33.12
CA LYS A 136 -37.79 22.51 -34.25
C LYS A 136 -38.25 21.23 -34.94
N ARG A 137 -39.49 20.79 -34.67
CA ARG A 137 -40.16 19.78 -35.49
C ARG A 137 -40.33 20.36 -36.89
N GLY A 138 -39.42 20.00 -37.79
CA GLY A 138 -39.62 20.18 -39.23
C GLY A 138 -40.82 19.35 -39.66
N ARG A 139 -41.88 20.01 -40.12
CA ARG A 139 -42.96 19.36 -40.88
C ARG A 139 -42.39 18.92 -42.22
N ARG A 140 -42.54 17.64 -42.55
CA ARG A 140 -42.65 17.15 -43.92
C ARG A 140 -44.07 16.66 -44.11
#